data_AF-A0A3N6M6C1-F1
#
_entry.id   AF-A0A3N6M6C1-F1
#
_cell.length_a   1.000
_cell.length_b   1.000
_cell.length_c   1.000
_cell.angle_alpha   90.00
_cell.angle_beta   90.00
_cell.angle_gamma   90.00
#
_symmetry.space_group_name_H-M   'P 1'
#
loop_
_entity.id
_entity.type
_entity.pdbx_description
1 polymer ?
#
loop_
_entity_poly.entity_id
_entity_poly.type
_entity_poly.pdbx_seq_one_letter_code
_entity_poly.pdbx_strand_id
1 'polypeptide(L)'
;MPTETHNFEREKLYEEIWSEPVSKVAKRYEISDVGLRKICVKLHIPVPPVGYWAKIAAGQTVKRPPLARIKGLTTYQRTVYRHPQDDERSTRTKARIGDDAAHAPEVPTVAPRTSIDDCLPLIKRMAKKLEGKQRDSRDWAYCDGAGLMRLSVSQQNSLRALLVLNQLLQTLSGAGYQLSTAGKENESAYVVVMDAKLTFRMKERSRQERVPLTPEQLAENKRLGFNRHSQRDVYHATNELEISAFRLGHSYADASTADSRSAAIETKIRAFVVRLRHFAIRNSVNAEIEAEQRVIAEARAAERARLEEIHRAELNRLKQVEEWASQLERANRLRALAAEFESRNRKSSDGVIDAAWIRRAADWLDPTVDCRWDDMDNVLSRYRAW
;
A
#
# COMPACT_ATOMS: atom_id res chain seq x y z
N MET A 1 17.29 -3.14 -8.97
CA MET A 1 16.28 -2.09 -8.67
C MET A 1 16.89 -0.75 -9.06
N PRO A 2 16.29 0.02 -9.99
CA PRO A 2 16.91 1.27 -10.45
C PRO A 2 16.88 2.30 -9.32
N THR A 3 18.04 2.89 -9.05
CA THR A 3 18.23 3.88 -7.99
C THR A 3 18.95 5.08 -8.57
N GLU A 4 18.44 6.26 -8.30
CA GLU A 4 19.12 7.52 -8.62
C GLU A 4 19.86 8.02 -7.37
N THR A 5 21.10 8.47 -7.56
CA THR A 5 21.93 8.99 -6.47
C THR A 5 22.13 10.48 -6.65
N HIS A 6 21.73 11.27 -5.65
CA HIS A 6 22.05 12.68 -5.55
C HIS A 6 23.19 12.90 -4.55
N ASN A 7 24.26 13.52 -5.03
CA ASN A 7 25.40 13.94 -4.21
C ASN A 7 25.30 15.43 -3.92
N PHE A 8 25.37 15.78 -2.64
CA PHE A 8 25.37 17.15 -2.15
C PHE A 8 26.75 17.48 -1.63
N GLU A 9 27.38 18.48 -2.24
CA GLU A 9 28.62 19.07 -1.76
C GLU A 9 28.30 20.32 -0.93
N ARG A 10 28.97 20.46 0.20
CA ARG A 10 28.65 21.49 1.19
C ARG A 10 28.77 22.91 0.64
N GLU A 11 29.87 23.21 -0.06
CA GLU A 11 30.17 24.51 -0.63
C GLU A 11 29.18 24.86 -1.75
N LYS A 12 28.94 23.92 -2.66
CA LYS A 12 27.98 24.08 -3.75
C LYS A 12 26.57 24.32 -3.22
N LEU A 13 26.12 23.49 -2.28
CA LEU A 13 24.78 23.60 -1.71
C LEU A 13 24.60 24.93 -0.96
N TYR A 14 25.65 25.40 -0.27
CA TYR A 14 25.65 26.72 0.36
C TYR A 14 25.49 27.85 -0.67
N GLU A 15 26.19 27.82 -1.81
CA GLU A 15 25.97 28.83 -2.85
C GLU A 15 24.53 28.80 -3.37
N GLU A 16 23.99 27.62 -3.68
CA GLU A 16 22.66 27.50 -4.25
C GLU A 16 21.54 28.02 -3.33
N ILE A 17 21.55 27.67 -2.04
CA ILE A 17 20.49 28.08 -1.10
C ILE A 17 20.56 29.57 -0.72
N TRP A 18 21.71 30.22 -0.95
CA TRP A 18 21.88 31.65 -0.73
C TRP A 18 21.75 32.47 -2.02
N SER A 19 21.71 31.83 -3.20
CA SER A 19 21.34 32.45 -4.48
C SER A 19 19.85 32.35 -4.79
N GLU A 20 19.16 31.30 -4.33
CA GLU A 20 17.72 31.12 -4.55
C GLU A 20 16.98 30.61 -3.31
N PRO A 21 15.65 30.81 -3.21
CA PRO A 21 14.84 30.20 -2.17
C PRO A 21 15.04 28.69 -2.07
N VAL A 22 15.25 28.19 -0.85
CA VAL A 22 15.48 26.77 -0.53
C VAL A 22 14.41 25.86 -1.16
N SER A 23 13.16 26.33 -1.24
CA SER A 23 12.06 25.61 -1.88
C SER A 23 12.23 25.41 -3.39
N LYS A 24 12.94 26.30 -4.09
CA LYS A 24 13.30 26.13 -5.51
C LYS A 24 14.49 25.17 -5.66
N VAL A 25 15.52 25.35 -4.84
CA VAL A 25 16.71 24.47 -4.84
C VAL A 25 16.29 23.02 -4.55
N ALA A 26 15.44 22.81 -3.55
CA ALA A 26 14.95 21.48 -3.17
C ALA A 26 14.26 20.73 -4.33
N LYS A 27 13.54 21.44 -5.21
CA LYS A 27 12.91 20.84 -6.39
C LYS A 27 13.92 20.30 -7.41
N ARG A 28 15.07 20.97 -7.57
CA ARG A 28 16.15 20.50 -8.48
C ARG A 28 16.75 19.16 -8.04
N TYR A 29 16.69 18.88 -6.74
CA TYR A 29 17.16 17.64 -6.13
C TYR A 29 16.04 16.65 -5.80
N GLU A 30 14.82 16.91 -6.28
CA GLU A 30 13.64 16.08 -6.03
C GLU A 30 13.43 15.73 -4.54
N ILE A 31 13.60 16.74 -3.69
CA ILE A 31 13.36 16.66 -2.25
C ILE A 31 12.41 17.75 -1.78
N SER A 32 11.78 17.50 -0.63
CA SER A 32 11.01 18.54 0.06
C SER A 32 11.94 19.62 0.62
N ASP A 33 11.42 20.84 0.77
CA ASP A 33 12.13 21.95 1.43
C ASP A 33 12.65 21.53 2.83
N VAL A 34 11.83 20.82 3.60
CA VAL A 34 12.21 20.27 4.91
C VAL A 34 13.33 19.23 4.78
N GLY A 35 13.28 18.38 3.76
CA GLY A 35 14.33 17.41 3.46
C GLY A 35 15.66 18.10 3.16
N LEU A 36 15.67 19.12 2.30
CA LEU A 36 16.88 19.87 1.99
C LEU A 36 17.44 20.59 3.22
N ARG A 37 16.58 21.20 4.04
CA ARG A 37 16.99 21.83 5.30
C ARG A 37 17.67 20.85 6.25
N LYS A 38 17.17 19.61 6.37
CA LYS A 38 17.83 18.56 7.17
C LYS A 38 19.22 18.22 6.64
N ILE A 39 19.41 18.20 5.32
CA ILE A 39 20.71 18.01 4.69
C ILE A 39 21.65 19.18 5.03
N CYS A 40 21.17 20.42 4.90
CA CYS A 40 21.95 21.61 5.28
C CYS A 40 22.39 21.58 6.75
N VAL A 41 21.50 21.19 7.67
CA VAL A 41 21.84 21.03 9.09
C VAL A 41 22.92 19.98 9.28
N LYS A 42 22.80 18.81 8.63
CA LYS A 42 23.80 17.74 8.71
C LYS A 42 25.17 18.16 8.18
N LEU A 43 25.20 18.98 7.12
CA LEU A 43 26.41 19.55 6.53
C LEU A 43 26.89 20.85 7.21
N HIS A 44 26.27 21.26 8.32
CA HIS A 44 26.61 22.50 9.04
C HIS A 44 26.64 23.71 8.10
N ILE A 45 25.63 23.81 7.24
CA ILE A 45 25.42 24.92 6.31
C ILE A 45 24.42 25.89 6.97
N PRO A 46 24.76 27.18 7.13
CA PRO A 46 23.80 28.15 7.62
C PRO A 46 22.68 28.32 6.60
N VAL A 47 21.43 28.15 7.03
CA VAL A 47 20.26 28.25 6.15
C VAL A 47 19.66 29.66 6.25
N PRO A 48 19.21 30.28 5.15
CA PRO A 48 18.54 31.57 5.22
C PRO A 48 17.33 31.54 6.17
N PRO A 49 17.22 32.49 7.10
CA PRO A 49 16.10 32.55 8.04
C PRO A 49 14.77 32.84 7.32
N VAL A 50 13.66 32.53 8.00
CA VAL A 50 12.32 32.84 7.47
C VAL A 50 12.22 34.34 7.20
N GLY A 51 11.73 34.70 6.02
CA GLY A 51 11.61 36.10 5.58
C GLY A 51 12.88 36.70 4.96
N TYR A 52 14.03 36.00 4.95
CA TYR A 52 15.25 36.48 4.28
C TYR A 52 15.00 36.89 2.82
N TRP A 53 14.39 36.00 2.05
CA TRP A 53 14.06 36.25 0.64
C TRP A 53 13.00 37.32 0.43
N ALA A 54 12.08 37.50 1.38
CA ALA A 54 11.09 38.57 1.33
C ALA A 54 11.75 39.95 1.55
N LYS A 55 12.74 40.03 2.45
CA LYS A 55 13.54 41.25 2.68
C LYS A 55 14.36 41.63 1.45
N ILE A 56 15.00 40.66 0.79
CA ILE A 56 15.69 40.90 -0.49
C ILE A 56 14.72 41.40 -1.56
N ALA A 57 13.55 40.76 -1.71
CA ALA A 57 12.55 41.18 -2.68
C ALA A 57 12.01 42.60 -2.40
N ALA A 58 11.99 43.02 -1.13
CA ALA A 58 11.64 44.38 -0.71
C ALA A 58 12.80 45.39 -0.81
N GLY A 59 13.94 45.01 -1.43
CA GLY A 59 15.09 45.88 -1.64
C GLY A 59 15.98 46.09 -0.40
N GLN A 60 15.79 45.31 0.67
CA GLN A 60 16.59 45.44 1.89
C GLN A 60 17.91 44.68 1.82
N THR A 61 18.99 45.34 2.23
CA THR A 61 20.31 44.71 2.35
C THR A 61 20.37 43.81 3.59
N VAL A 62 20.52 42.51 3.37
CA VAL A 62 20.60 41.50 4.44
C VAL A 62 21.94 40.77 4.38
N LYS A 63 22.59 40.56 5.53
CA LYS A 63 23.91 39.93 5.61
C LYS A 63 23.83 38.42 5.33
N ARG A 64 24.75 37.93 4.49
CA ARG A 64 25.00 36.51 4.25
C ARG A 64 26.10 36.02 5.22
N PRO A 65 25.82 35.09 6.16
CA PRO A 65 26.81 34.57 7.08
C PRO A 65 27.80 33.66 6.33
N PRO A 66 29.12 33.79 6.55
CA PRO A 66 30.10 32.98 5.85
C PRO A 66 30.00 31.50 6.21
N LEU A 67 30.36 30.63 5.26
CA LEU A 67 30.41 29.19 5.47
C LEU A 67 31.60 28.84 6.38
N ALA A 68 31.33 28.44 7.62
CA ALA A 68 32.38 28.10 8.59
C ALA A 68 33.24 26.93 8.11
N ARG A 69 34.55 26.92 8.40
CA ARG A 69 35.39 25.74 8.15
C ARG A 69 35.08 24.67 9.21
N ILE A 70 34.79 23.46 8.78
CA ILE A 70 34.51 22.31 9.65
C ILE A 70 35.51 21.18 9.36
N LYS A 71 35.82 20.36 10.37
CA LYS A 71 36.58 19.09 10.21
C LYS A 71 35.66 17.87 9.98
N GLY A 72 34.38 18.13 9.68
CA GLY A 72 33.33 17.12 9.63
C GLY A 72 32.91 16.76 8.20
N LEU A 73 31.72 16.17 8.10
CA LEU A 73 31.12 15.71 6.84
C LEU A 73 30.89 16.89 5.87
N THR A 74 31.55 16.85 4.71
CA THR A 74 31.43 17.85 3.63
C THR A 74 30.55 17.40 2.47
N THR A 75 30.19 16.13 2.43
CA THR A 75 29.31 15.56 1.39
C THR A 75 28.16 14.78 2.00
N TYR A 76 27.00 14.82 1.33
CA TYR A 76 25.85 14.01 1.69
C TYR A 76 25.35 13.28 0.45
N GLN A 77 25.13 11.98 0.56
CA GLN A 77 24.60 11.17 -0.52
C GLN A 77 23.19 10.73 -0.18
N ARG A 78 22.27 10.95 -1.12
CA ARG A 78 20.89 10.45 -1.05
C ARG A 78 20.64 9.53 -2.23
N THR A 79 20.24 8.31 -1.93
CA THR A 79 19.77 7.37 -2.95
C THR A 79 18.25 7.35 -2.94
N VAL A 80 17.66 7.51 -4.12
CA VAL A 80 16.22 7.50 -4.35
C VAL A 80 15.91 6.28 -5.18
N TYR A 81 15.02 5.43 -4.67
CA TYR A 81 14.45 4.38 -5.48
C TYR A 81 13.47 5.01 -6.46
N ARG A 82 13.69 4.79 -7.76
CA ARG A 82 12.72 5.10 -8.80
C ARG A 82 12.14 3.80 -9.32
N HIS A 83 10.85 3.60 -9.13
CA HIS A 83 10.18 2.51 -9.83
C HIS A 83 10.06 2.93 -11.31
N PRO A 84 10.54 2.13 -12.30
CA PRO A 84 10.45 2.52 -13.72
C PRO A 84 9.04 2.85 -14.17
N GLN A 85 8.06 2.19 -13.55
CA GLN A 85 6.64 2.41 -13.83
C GLN A 85 6.10 3.72 -13.27
N ASP A 86 6.75 4.35 -12.28
CA ASP A 86 6.29 5.65 -11.77
C ASP A 86 6.44 6.74 -12.83
N ASP A 87 7.55 6.72 -13.57
CA ASP A 87 7.80 7.65 -14.68
C ASP A 87 6.85 7.40 -15.85
N GLU A 88 6.61 6.13 -16.20
CA GLU A 88 5.62 5.74 -17.21
C GLU A 88 4.21 6.19 -16.82
N ARG A 89 3.78 5.89 -15.59
CA ARG A 89 2.47 6.26 -15.04
C ARG A 89 2.26 7.76 -15.03
N SER A 90 3.29 8.51 -14.62
CA SER A 90 3.30 9.98 -14.64
C SER A 90 3.17 10.53 -16.06
N THR A 91 3.92 9.96 -17.01
CA THR A 91 3.91 10.37 -18.42
C THR A 91 2.57 10.10 -19.08
N ARG A 92 2.03 8.87 -18.96
CA ARG A 92 0.71 8.50 -19.48
C ARG A 92 -0.40 9.36 -18.85
N THR A 93 -0.33 9.62 -17.54
CA THR A 93 -1.32 10.49 -16.86
C THR A 93 -1.29 11.92 -17.41
N LYS A 94 -0.09 12.52 -17.59
CA LYS A 94 0.03 13.87 -18.14
C LYS A 94 -0.49 13.97 -19.57
N ALA A 95 -0.15 12.99 -20.42
CA ALA A 95 -0.65 12.92 -21.79
C ALA A 95 -2.19 12.86 -21.81
N ARG A 96 -2.78 11.94 -21.03
CA ARG A 96 -4.24 11.79 -20.95
C ARG A 96 -4.94 13.02 -20.39
N ILE A 97 -4.36 13.72 -19.42
CA ILE A 97 -4.88 15.02 -18.95
C ILE A 97 -4.82 16.08 -20.06
N GLY A 98 -3.75 16.09 -20.86
CA GLY A 98 -3.61 16.98 -22.00
C GLY A 98 -4.69 16.74 -23.07
N ASP A 99 -4.91 15.49 -23.44
CA ASP A 99 -5.94 15.09 -24.42
C ASP A 99 -7.36 15.38 -23.90
N ASP A 100 -7.57 15.17 -22.60
CA ASP A 100 -8.84 15.43 -21.93
C ASP A 100 -9.17 16.92 -21.81
N ALA A 101 -8.18 17.80 -21.74
CA ALA A 101 -8.39 19.23 -21.56
C ALA A 101 -9.27 19.87 -22.65
N ALA A 102 -9.23 19.34 -23.88
CA ALA A 102 -10.08 19.79 -24.98
C ALA A 102 -11.55 19.35 -24.86
N HIS A 103 -11.81 18.27 -24.10
CA HIS A 103 -13.13 17.65 -23.93
C HIS A 103 -13.70 17.84 -22.52
N ALA A 104 -12.96 18.50 -21.64
CA ALA A 104 -13.35 18.71 -20.26
C ALA A 104 -14.61 19.60 -20.20
N PRO A 105 -15.65 19.19 -19.45
CA PRO A 105 -16.86 19.99 -19.31
C PRO A 105 -16.54 21.30 -18.58
N GLU A 106 -17.25 22.37 -18.96
CA GLU A 106 -17.16 23.62 -18.23
C GLU A 106 -17.67 23.43 -16.80
N VAL A 107 -16.83 23.76 -15.82
CA VAL A 107 -17.21 23.67 -14.40
C VAL A 107 -17.90 24.98 -13.99
N PRO A 108 -19.21 24.97 -13.70
CA PRO A 108 -19.96 26.18 -13.41
C PRO A 108 -19.60 26.76 -12.04
N THR A 109 -19.70 28.07 -11.93
CA THR A 109 -19.62 28.75 -10.64
C THR A 109 -20.98 28.73 -9.97
N VAL A 110 -21.10 27.96 -8.89
CA VAL A 110 -22.33 27.87 -8.09
C VAL A 110 -22.15 28.69 -6.82
N ALA A 111 -23.06 29.65 -6.58
CA ALA A 111 -23.08 30.41 -5.34
C ALA A 111 -23.51 29.52 -4.16
N PRO A 112 -22.92 29.69 -2.96
CA PRO A 112 -23.36 28.96 -1.79
C PRO A 112 -24.81 29.33 -1.45
N ARG A 113 -25.61 28.32 -1.12
CA ARG A 113 -26.97 28.54 -0.58
C ARG A 113 -26.86 29.08 0.85
N THR A 114 -27.91 29.73 1.32
CA THR A 114 -28.01 30.25 2.69
C THR A 114 -28.89 29.40 3.59
N SER A 115 -29.84 28.64 3.01
CA SER A 115 -30.77 27.75 3.72
C SER A 115 -30.66 26.30 3.26
N ILE A 116 -30.97 25.36 4.16
CA ILE A 116 -31.08 23.92 3.87
C ILE A 116 -32.30 23.62 2.99
N ASP A 117 -33.34 24.45 3.04
CA ASP A 117 -34.56 24.24 2.26
C ASP A 117 -34.33 24.37 0.75
N ASP A 118 -33.30 25.11 0.34
CA ASP A 118 -32.90 25.29 -1.06
C ASP A 118 -31.85 24.27 -1.53
N CYS A 119 -31.46 23.34 -0.65
CA CYS A 119 -30.43 22.35 -0.95
C CYS A 119 -30.99 21.10 -1.62
N LEU A 120 -30.10 20.29 -2.19
CA LEU A 120 -30.43 18.99 -2.79
C LEU A 120 -31.12 18.07 -1.77
N PRO A 121 -32.02 17.16 -2.21
CA PRO A 121 -32.71 16.22 -1.31
C PRO A 121 -31.77 15.41 -0.42
N LEU A 122 -30.60 15.02 -0.94
CA LEU A 122 -29.56 14.35 -0.17
C LEU A 122 -29.14 15.16 1.06
N ILE A 123 -28.91 16.46 0.88
CA ILE A 123 -28.44 17.37 1.94
C ILE A 123 -29.54 17.55 3.00
N LYS A 124 -30.80 17.65 2.60
CA LYS A 124 -31.94 17.68 3.53
C LYS A 124 -32.02 16.42 4.40
N ARG A 125 -31.81 15.24 3.79
CA ARG A 125 -31.74 13.97 4.56
C ARG A 125 -30.55 13.95 5.52
N MET A 126 -29.39 14.44 5.09
CA MET A 126 -28.20 14.54 5.95
C MET A 126 -28.42 15.50 7.12
N ALA A 127 -29.05 16.66 6.88
CA ALA A 127 -29.42 17.63 7.93
C ALA A 127 -30.29 16.99 9.02
N LYS A 128 -31.39 16.33 8.60
CA LYS A 128 -32.26 15.58 9.51
C LYS A 128 -31.52 14.50 10.30
N LYS A 129 -30.53 13.84 9.70
CA LYS A 129 -29.75 12.81 10.38
C LYS A 129 -28.82 13.40 11.45
N LEU A 130 -28.26 14.58 11.22
CA LEU A 130 -27.37 15.26 12.18
C LEU A 130 -28.11 15.75 13.43
N GLU A 131 -29.40 16.02 13.34
CA GLU A 131 -30.27 16.31 14.51
C GLU A 131 -30.44 15.11 15.44
N GLY A 132 -30.11 13.90 14.96
CA GLY A 132 -30.18 12.67 15.75
C GLY A 132 -29.16 12.61 16.89
N LYS A 133 -29.19 11.51 17.65
CA LYS A 133 -28.29 11.27 18.79
C LYS A 133 -26.92 10.69 18.41
N GLN A 134 -26.68 10.41 17.13
CA GLN A 134 -25.44 9.79 16.69
C GLN A 134 -24.27 10.77 16.81
N ARG A 135 -23.18 10.31 17.43
CA ARG A 135 -21.97 11.10 17.66
C ARG A 135 -20.72 10.35 17.18
N ASP A 136 -19.70 11.10 16.80
CA ASP A 136 -18.38 10.54 16.50
C ASP A 136 -17.52 10.35 17.77
N SER A 137 -16.27 9.93 17.60
CA SER A 137 -15.33 9.75 18.72
C SER A 137 -14.94 11.04 19.46
N ARG A 138 -15.32 12.21 18.93
CA ARG A 138 -15.09 13.54 19.52
C ARG A 138 -16.35 14.11 20.16
N ASP A 139 -17.41 13.29 20.25
CA ASP A 139 -18.75 13.69 20.68
C ASP A 139 -19.41 14.75 19.80
N TRP A 140 -19.03 14.80 18.51
CA TRP A 140 -19.60 15.73 17.54
C TRP A 140 -20.69 15.07 16.69
N ALA A 141 -21.59 15.87 16.11
CA ALA A 141 -22.65 15.38 15.26
C ALA A 141 -22.08 14.59 14.07
N TYR A 142 -22.65 13.40 13.84
CA TYR A 142 -22.14 12.45 12.86
C TYR A 142 -23.25 11.96 11.94
N CYS A 143 -22.98 11.98 10.63
CA CYS A 143 -23.84 11.44 9.60
C CYS A 143 -23.07 10.43 8.75
N ASP A 144 -23.59 9.22 8.65
CA ASP A 144 -23.16 8.15 7.76
C ASP A 144 -24.32 7.19 7.49
N GLY A 145 -24.24 6.36 6.45
CA GLY A 145 -25.23 5.30 6.16
C GLY A 145 -25.60 5.18 4.68
N ALA A 146 -26.46 4.22 4.40
CA ALA A 146 -26.91 3.92 3.04
C ALA A 146 -27.54 5.14 2.36
N GLY A 147 -27.11 5.43 1.13
CA GLY A 147 -27.58 6.57 0.34
C GLY A 147 -27.21 7.94 0.92
N LEU A 148 -26.29 8.02 1.89
CA LEU A 148 -25.76 9.25 2.46
C LEU A 148 -24.25 9.38 2.23
N MET A 149 -23.74 10.59 2.35
CA MET A 149 -22.30 10.89 2.41
C MET A 149 -21.89 11.11 3.86
N ARG A 150 -20.59 10.99 4.15
CA ARG A 150 -20.10 11.09 5.53
C ARG A 150 -19.89 12.55 5.94
N LEU A 151 -20.39 12.92 7.12
CA LEU A 151 -20.20 14.25 7.68
C LEU A 151 -19.93 14.17 9.19
N SER A 152 -18.91 14.88 9.65
CA SER A 152 -18.43 14.81 11.04
C SER A 152 -17.83 16.16 11.46
N VAL A 153 -18.69 16.99 12.05
CA VAL A 153 -18.41 18.41 12.36
C VAL A 153 -19.07 18.81 13.67
N SER A 154 -18.59 19.89 14.28
CA SER A 154 -19.22 20.45 15.48
C SER A 154 -20.65 20.96 15.18
N GLN A 155 -21.47 21.12 16.22
CA GLN A 155 -22.83 21.65 16.07
C GLN A 155 -22.83 23.04 15.41
N GLN A 156 -21.84 23.89 15.74
CA GLN A 156 -21.71 25.26 15.24
C GLN A 156 -21.44 25.30 13.73
N ASN A 157 -20.71 24.32 13.19
CA ASN A 157 -20.35 24.26 11.77
C ASN A 157 -21.24 23.34 10.91
N SER A 158 -22.28 22.75 11.50
CA SER A 158 -23.16 21.79 10.81
C SER A 158 -23.84 22.41 9.59
N LEU A 159 -24.37 23.64 9.71
CA LEU A 159 -25.00 24.35 8.61
C LEU A 159 -24.00 24.64 7.48
N ARG A 160 -22.86 25.26 7.80
CA ARG A 160 -21.81 25.59 6.82
C ARG A 160 -21.33 24.34 6.08
N ALA A 161 -21.08 23.26 6.80
CA ALA A 161 -20.62 21.98 6.23
C ALA A 161 -21.62 21.41 5.20
N LEU A 162 -22.92 21.45 5.52
CA LEU A 162 -23.97 21.01 4.60
C LEU A 162 -24.07 21.90 3.36
N LEU A 163 -23.96 23.22 3.52
CA LEU A 163 -24.02 24.19 2.41
C LEU A 163 -22.82 24.05 1.46
N VAL A 164 -21.61 23.85 2.00
CA VAL A 164 -20.40 23.58 1.21
C VAL A 164 -20.53 22.27 0.44
N LEU A 165 -21.02 21.20 1.10
CA LEU A 165 -21.25 19.93 0.43
C LEU A 165 -22.32 20.06 -0.67
N ASN A 166 -23.40 20.80 -0.41
CA ASN A 166 -24.41 21.11 -1.42
C ASN A 166 -23.81 21.85 -2.63
N GLN A 167 -22.98 22.88 -2.38
CA GLN A 167 -22.30 23.63 -3.43
C GLN A 167 -21.44 22.70 -4.30
N LEU A 168 -20.65 21.82 -3.69
CA LEU A 168 -19.86 20.81 -4.42
C LEU A 168 -20.73 19.93 -5.32
N LEU A 169 -21.82 19.38 -4.78
CA LEU A 169 -22.71 18.49 -5.53
C LEU A 169 -23.46 19.20 -6.65
N GLN A 170 -23.87 20.45 -6.44
CA GLN A 170 -24.46 21.28 -7.49
C GLN A 170 -23.44 21.63 -8.57
N THR A 171 -22.20 21.96 -8.20
CA THR A 171 -21.12 22.20 -9.18
C THR A 171 -20.81 20.94 -10.00
N LEU A 172 -20.76 19.76 -9.36
CA LEU A 172 -20.57 18.49 -10.06
C LEU A 172 -21.73 18.18 -11.01
N SER A 173 -22.98 18.37 -10.55
CA SER A 173 -24.17 18.15 -11.38
C SER A 173 -24.22 19.10 -12.56
N GLY A 174 -23.88 20.38 -12.35
CA GLY A 174 -23.83 21.39 -13.40
C GLY A 174 -22.68 21.18 -14.39
N ALA A 175 -21.60 20.48 -13.99
CA ALA A 175 -20.54 20.01 -14.90
C ALA A 175 -20.93 18.70 -15.63
N GLY A 176 -22.16 18.21 -15.47
CA GLY A 176 -22.69 17.03 -16.15
C GLY A 176 -22.48 15.70 -15.41
N TYR A 177 -21.94 15.70 -14.19
CA TYR A 177 -21.72 14.46 -13.42
C TYR A 177 -22.97 14.02 -12.67
N GLN A 178 -23.27 12.72 -12.71
CA GLN A 178 -24.51 12.18 -12.13
C GLN A 178 -24.33 11.82 -10.65
N LEU A 179 -25.23 12.34 -9.81
CA LEU A 179 -25.34 12.00 -8.39
C LEU A 179 -26.27 10.78 -8.22
N SER A 180 -25.73 9.71 -7.65
CA SER A 180 -26.50 8.53 -7.24
C SER A 180 -26.70 8.52 -5.73
N THR A 181 -27.96 8.39 -5.32
CA THR A 181 -28.37 8.31 -3.90
C THR A 181 -29.14 7.02 -3.58
N ALA A 182 -29.38 6.19 -4.59
CA ALA A 182 -30.02 4.89 -4.49
C ALA A 182 -28.93 3.81 -4.42
N GLY A 183 -28.33 3.65 -3.24
CA GLY A 183 -27.47 2.50 -2.98
C GLY A 183 -28.33 1.24 -2.82
N LYS A 184 -27.79 0.09 -3.24
CA LYS A 184 -28.21 -1.20 -2.66
C LYS A 184 -27.98 -1.14 -1.15
N GLU A 185 -28.65 -1.99 -0.35
CA GLU A 185 -28.49 -2.00 1.11
C GLU A 185 -26.99 -1.90 1.50
N ASN A 186 -26.64 -0.88 2.30
CA ASN A 186 -25.29 -0.47 2.75
C ASN A 186 -24.39 0.41 1.83
N GLU A 187 -24.75 0.77 0.60
CA GLU A 187 -23.87 1.65 -0.20
C GLU A 187 -24.06 3.15 0.12
N SER A 188 -22.96 3.89 0.31
CA SER A 188 -22.96 5.36 0.44
C SER A 188 -23.41 6.04 -0.86
N ALA A 189 -23.94 7.26 -0.77
CA ALA A 189 -24.18 8.07 -1.97
C ALA A 189 -22.87 8.44 -2.66
N TYR A 190 -22.88 8.49 -3.99
CA TYR A 190 -21.70 8.75 -4.81
C TYR A 190 -22.03 9.56 -6.06
N VAL A 191 -21.00 10.17 -6.64
CA VAL A 191 -21.03 10.85 -7.94
C VAL A 191 -20.14 10.08 -8.90
N VAL A 192 -20.58 9.90 -10.14
CA VAL A 192 -19.76 9.28 -11.19
C VAL A 192 -19.01 10.38 -11.94
N VAL A 193 -17.69 10.42 -11.76
CA VAL A 193 -16.78 11.33 -12.48
C VAL A 193 -15.97 10.49 -13.46
N MET A 194 -16.30 10.59 -14.75
CA MET A 194 -15.81 9.67 -15.80
C MET A 194 -16.19 8.21 -15.46
N ASP A 195 -15.21 7.36 -15.18
CA ASP A 195 -15.36 5.95 -14.77
C ASP A 195 -15.27 5.77 -13.24
N ALA A 196 -14.93 6.82 -12.49
CA ALA A 196 -14.71 6.75 -11.05
C ALA A 196 -15.99 7.06 -10.25
N LYS A 197 -16.42 6.11 -9.42
CA LYS A 197 -17.48 6.31 -8.40
C LYS A 197 -16.90 6.94 -7.14
N LEU A 198 -17.21 8.21 -6.89
CA LEU A 198 -16.66 9.00 -5.79
C LEU A 198 -17.71 9.30 -4.72
N THR A 199 -17.42 8.96 -3.48
CA THR A 199 -18.16 9.45 -2.30
C THR A 199 -17.33 10.48 -1.54
N PHE A 200 -18.00 11.31 -0.74
CA PHE A 200 -17.37 12.42 -0.05
C PHE A 200 -17.49 12.31 1.47
N ARG A 201 -16.45 12.76 2.16
CA ARG A 201 -16.45 13.00 3.60
C ARG A 201 -16.20 14.47 3.87
N MET A 202 -17.11 15.09 4.60
CA MET A 202 -16.90 16.41 5.20
C MET A 202 -16.44 16.22 6.65
N LYS A 203 -15.29 16.78 7.00
CA LYS A 203 -14.80 16.77 8.38
C LYS A 203 -14.38 18.17 8.81
N GLU A 204 -14.56 18.47 10.09
CA GLU A 204 -13.97 19.64 10.72
C GLU A 204 -12.65 19.23 11.39
N ARG A 205 -11.59 20.03 11.20
CA ARG A 205 -10.33 19.86 11.92
C ARG A 205 -10.54 20.23 13.38
N SER A 206 -9.90 19.47 14.26
CA SER A 206 -10.02 19.67 15.70
C SER A 206 -8.67 19.93 16.31
N ARG A 207 -8.60 20.87 17.24
CA ARG A 207 -7.46 20.98 18.14
C ARG A 207 -7.70 20.04 19.33
N GLN A 208 -6.80 19.08 19.50
CA GLN A 208 -6.83 18.14 20.61
C GLN A 208 -6.11 18.74 21.82
N GLU A 209 -6.77 18.70 22.98
CA GLU A 209 -6.21 19.06 24.27
C GLU A 209 -6.28 17.85 25.20
N ARG A 210 -5.13 17.45 25.77
CA ARG A 210 -5.07 16.40 26.80
C ARG A 210 -5.30 17.01 28.16
N VAL A 211 -6.45 16.74 28.76
CA VAL A 211 -6.78 17.22 30.09
C VAL A 211 -6.04 16.35 31.12
N PRO A 212 -5.14 16.94 31.95
CA PRO A 212 -4.46 16.20 33.00
C PRO A 212 -5.45 15.75 34.07
N LEU A 213 -5.13 14.65 34.76
CA LEU A 213 -5.92 14.20 35.91
C LEU A 213 -5.76 15.17 37.07
N THR A 214 -6.85 15.42 37.79
CA THR A 214 -6.84 16.19 39.03
C THR A 214 -6.04 15.46 40.12
N PRO A 215 -5.47 16.18 41.11
CA PRO A 215 -4.76 15.56 42.24
C PRO A 215 -5.60 14.49 42.95
N GLU A 216 -6.91 14.71 43.09
CA GLU A 216 -7.85 13.78 43.71
C GLU A 216 -8.01 12.49 42.89
N GLN A 217 -8.14 12.60 41.57
CA GLN A 217 -8.20 11.46 40.66
C GLN A 217 -6.90 10.65 40.65
N LEU A 218 -5.75 11.33 40.73
CA LEU A 218 -4.44 10.68 40.84
C LEU A 218 -4.31 9.91 42.17
N ALA A 219 -4.73 10.52 43.28
CA ALA A 219 -4.72 9.88 44.59
C ALA A 219 -5.67 8.66 44.63
N GLU A 220 -6.83 8.77 43.98
CA GLU A 220 -7.78 7.65 43.90
C GLU A 220 -7.25 6.49 43.05
N ASN A 221 -6.65 6.77 41.88
CA ASN A 221 -5.98 5.74 41.07
C ASN A 221 -4.87 5.06 41.86
N LYS A 222 -4.06 5.84 42.60
CA LYS A 222 -2.99 5.31 43.45
C LYS A 222 -3.55 4.43 44.57
N ARG A 223 -4.66 4.83 45.20
CA ARG A 223 -5.34 4.04 46.25
C ARG A 223 -5.89 2.72 45.71
N LEU A 224 -6.44 2.72 44.51
CA LEU A 224 -7.07 1.53 43.91
C LEU A 224 -6.05 0.57 43.26
N GLY A 225 -4.82 1.02 42.99
CA GLY A 225 -3.80 0.19 42.34
C GLY A 225 -4.01 -0.05 40.84
N PHE A 226 -5.03 0.58 40.25
CA PHE A 226 -5.30 0.58 38.81
C PHE A 226 -5.86 1.94 38.37
N ASN A 227 -5.79 2.22 37.06
CA ASN A 227 -6.25 3.49 36.50
C ASN A 227 -7.77 3.52 36.34
N ARG A 228 -8.50 3.87 37.41
CA ARG A 228 -9.95 4.14 37.36
C ARG A 228 -10.25 5.37 36.50
N HIS A 229 -9.45 6.42 36.64
CA HIS A 229 -9.52 7.64 35.84
C HIS A 229 -8.37 7.68 34.85
N SER A 230 -8.63 8.03 33.59
CA SER A 230 -7.62 8.24 32.56
C SER A 230 -7.66 9.68 32.08
N GLN A 231 -6.51 10.18 31.60
CA GLN A 231 -6.49 11.45 30.87
C GLN A 231 -7.49 11.37 29.72
N ARG A 232 -8.26 12.45 29.51
CA ARG A 232 -9.24 12.55 28.43
C ARG A 232 -8.76 13.56 27.41
N ASP A 233 -9.01 13.24 26.16
CA ASP A 233 -8.83 14.16 25.05
C ASP A 233 -10.10 14.98 24.89
N VAL A 234 -9.98 16.30 25.00
CA VAL A 234 -11.04 17.25 24.67
C VAL A 234 -10.72 17.84 23.29
N TYR A 235 -11.73 17.87 22.41
CA TYR A 235 -11.58 18.35 21.04
C TYR A 235 -12.26 19.70 20.87
N HIS A 236 -11.49 20.68 20.42
CA HIS A 236 -11.98 22.03 20.15
C HIS A 236 -12.19 22.24 18.65
N ALA A 237 -13.34 22.80 18.30
CA ALA A 237 -13.68 23.21 16.94
C ALA A 237 -12.72 24.29 16.43
N THR A 238 -12.18 24.12 15.22
CA THR A 238 -11.26 25.11 14.62
C THR A 238 -11.91 25.94 13.52
N ASN A 239 -13.17 25.66 13.17
CA ASN A 239 -13.86 26.23 12.01
C ASN A 239 -13.16 25.96 10.66
N GLU A 240 -12.18 25.04 10.61
CA GLU A 240 -11.53 24.62 9.38
C GLU A 240 -12.18 23.34 8.86
N LEU A 241 -12.92 23.47 7.76
CA LEU A 241 -13.56 22.35 7.08
C LEU A 241 -12.62 21.70 6.06
N GLU A 242 -12.74 20.40 5.89
CA GLU A 242 -12.05 19.62 4.87
C GLU A 242 -13.01 18.65 4.19
N ILE A 243 -13.09 18.72 2.87
CA ILE A 243 -13.77 17.74 2.03
C ILE A 243 -12.72 16.77 1.51
N SER A 244 -12.97 15.48 1.70
CA SER A 244 -12.18 14.39 1.13
C SER A 244 -13.05 13.56 0.19
N ALA A 245 -12.52 13.21 -0.97
CA ALA A 245 -13.12 12.29 -1.92
C ALA A 245 -12.51 10.89 -1.77
N PHE A 246 -13.35 9.88 -1.90
CA PHE A 246 -12.99 8.46 -1.78
C PHE A 246 -13.62 7.72 -2.94
N ARG A 247 -12.90 6.78 -3.55
CA ARG A 247 -13.56 5.73 -4.31
C ARG A 247 -14.50 4.93 -3.42
N LEU A 248 -15.65 4.53 -3.96
CA LEU A 248 -16.63 3.72 -3.23
C LEU A 248 -15.96 2.43 -2.70
N GLY A 249 -16.11 2.14 -1.40
CA GLY A 249 -15.50 0.99 -0.74
C GLY A 249 -14.04 1.18 -0.28
N HIS A 250 -13.40 2.31 -0.57
CA HIS A 250 -12.03 2.59 -0.14
C HIS A 250 -11.98 3.42 1.16
N SER A 251 -10.99 3.12 2.00
CA SER A 251 -10.79 3.80 3.30
C SER A 251 -9.94 5.07 3.23
N TYR A 252 -9.10 5.19 2.21
CA TYR A 252 -8.15 6.30 2.05
C TYR A 252 -8.70 7.38 1.12
N ALA A 253 -8.46 8.63 1.50
CA ALA A 253 -8.85 9.78 0.68
C ALA A 253 -7.95 9.86 -0.56
N ASP A 254 -8.58 9.91 -1.72
CA ASP A 254 -7.93 9.98 -3.02
C ASP A 254 -7.57 11.42 -3.41
N ALA A 255 -8.40 12.37 -2.98
CA ALA A 255 -8.20 13.80 -3.14
C ALA A 255 -8.88 14.54 -1.99
N SER A 256 -8.34 15.68 -1.58
CA SER A 256 -8.99 16.55 -0.59
C SER A 256 -8.84 18.02 -0.90
N THR A 257 -9.68 18.82 -0.27
CA THR A 257 -9.61 20.28 -0.25
C THR A 257 -10.06 20.76 1.13
N ALA A 258 -9.43 21.79 1.65
CA ALA A 258 -9.70 22.29 3.00
C ALA A 258 -9.69 23.82 3.04
N ASP A 259 -10.25 24.37 4.10
CA ASP A 259 -9.98 25.74 4.52
C ASP A 259 -8.47 25.96 4.68
N SER A 260 -8.03 27.17 4.32
CA SER A 260 -6.68 27.65 4.59
C SER A 260 -6.74 29.06 5.13
N ARG A 261 -5.67 29.50 5.79
CA ARG A 261 -5.54 30.87 6.32
C ARG A 261 -5.83 31.97 5.28
N SER A 262 -5.56 31.68 4.01
CA SER A 262 -5.72 32.61 2.88
C SER A 262 -7.00 32.46 2.07
N ALA A 263 -7.76 31.36 2.22
CA ALA A 263 -8.91 31.08 1.36
C ALA A 263 -9.85 30.04 1.98
N ALA A 264 -11.14 30.36 1.95
CA ALA A 264 -12.21 29.46 2.37
C ALA A 264 -12.39 28.29 1.38
N ILE A 265 -12.94 27.18 1.85
CA ILE A 265 -13.16 25.97 1.04
C ILE A 265 -14.17 26.19 -0.10
N GLU A 266 -15.15 27.07 0.11
CA GLU A 266 -16.21 27.47 -0.82
C GLU A 266 -15.62 28.01 -2.13
N THR A 267 -14.53 28.79 -2.05
CA THR A 267 -13.87 29.39 -3.22
C THR A 267 -13.02 28.38 -3.99
N LYS A 268 -12.73 27.22 -3.39
CA LYS A 268 -11.87 26.16 -3.96
C LYS A 268 -12.68 25.07 -4.68
N ILE A 269 -14.01 25.08 -4.61
CA ILE A 269 -14.87 24.02 -5.14
C ILE A 269 -14.65 23.78 -6.64
N ARG A 270 -14.61 24.84 -7.46
CA ARG A 270 -14.38 24.72 -8.91
C ARG A 270 -13.04 24.04 -9.22
N ALA A 271 -11.96 24.50 -8.58
CA ALA A 271 -10.64 23.89 -8.72
C ALA A 271 -10.61 22.45 -8.19
N PHE A 272 -11.37 22.15 -7.14
CA PHE A 272 -11.48 20.79 -6.62
C PHE A 272 -12.16 19.85 -7.61
N VAL A 273 -13.24 20.26 -8.29
CA VAL A 273 -13.87 19.45 -9.36
C VAL A 273 -12.89 19.10 -10.47
N VAL A 274 -12.08 20.06 -10.92
CA VAL A 274 -11.01 19.80 -11.91
C VAL A 274 -10.01 18.77 -11.37
N ARG A 275 -9.59 18.88 -10.11
CA ARG A 275 -8.70 17.89 -9.48
C ARG A 275 -9.33 16.50 -9.38
N LEU A 276 -10.65 16.40 -9.16
CA LEU A 276 -11.35 15.11 -9.13
C LEU A 276 -11.36 14.44 -10.52
N ARG A 277 -11.49 15.22 -11.60
CA ARG A 277 -11.37 14.71 -12.96
C ARG A 277 -9.96 14.22 -13.27
N HIS A 278 -8.93 15.00 -12.93
CA HIS A 278 -7.53 14.55 -13.06
C HIS A 278 -7.26 13.29 -12.23
N PHE A 279 -7.89 13.17 -11.06
CA PHE A 279 -7.83 11.97 -10.26
C PHE A 279 -8.45 10.76 -10.98
N ALA A 280 -9.62 10.90 -11.58
CA ALA A 280 -10.27 9.83 -12.35
C ALA A 280 -9.38 9.36 -13.50
N ILE A 281 -8.80 10.31 -14.26
CA ILE A 281 -7.83 10.02 -15.33
C ILE A 281 -6.63 9.23 -14.80
N ARG A 282 -6.02 9.70 -13.71
CA ARG A 282 -4.91 9.00 -13.06
C ARG A 282 -5.33 7.59 -12.69
N ASN A 283 -6.52 7.41 -12.11
CA ASN A 283 -7.02 6.09 -11.72
C ASN A 283 -7.22 5.15 -12.92
N SER A 284 -7.75 5.62 -14.05
CA SER A 284 -7.88 4.83 -15.29
C SER A 284 -6.51 4.37 -15.79
N VAL A 285 -5.54 5.28 -15.90
CA VAL A 285 -4.17 4.96 -16.34
C VAL A 285 -3.52 3.92 -15.42
N ASN A 286 -3.77 4.01 -14.12
CA ASN A 286 -3.25 3.04 -13.16
C ASN A 286 -3.85 1.65 -13.36
N ALA A 287 -5.17 1.58 -13.57
CA ALA A 287 -5.87 0.33 -13.81
C ALA A 287 -5.41 -0.33 -15.12
N GLU A 288 -5.18 0.45 -16.17
CA GLU A 288 -4.60 -0.01 -17.44
C GLU A 288 -3.21 -0.64 -17.24
N ILE A 289 -2.31 0.08 -16.57
CA ILE A 289 -0.95 -0.41 -16.27
C ILE A 289 -0.99 -1.67 -15.39
N GLU A 290 -1.84 -1.70 -14.37
CA GLU A 290 -2.00 -2.88 -13.50
C GLU A 290 -2.53 -4.09 -14.27
N ALA A 291 -3.45 -3.88 -15.22
CA ALA A 291 -3.97 -4.95 -16.08
C ALA A 291 -2.89 -5.49 -17.03
N GLU A 292 -2.11 -4.61 -17.69
CA GLU A 292 -0.96 -5.00 -18.52
C GLU A 292 0.05 -5.86 -17.73
N GLN A 293 0.31 -5.48 -16.47
CA GLN A 293 1.24 -6.22 -15.60
C GLN A 293 0.70 -7.58 -15.17
N ARG A 294 -0.60 -7.70 -14.91
CA ARG A 294 -1.22 -8.99 -14.55
C ARG A 294 -1.05 -9.99 -15.69
N VAL A 295 -1.30 -9.57 -16.93
CA VAL A 295 -1.10 -10.43 -18.12
C VAL A 295 0.36 -10.89 -18.24
N ILE A 296 1.32 -9.97 -18.07
CA ILE A 296 2.75 -10.30 -18.12
C ILE A 296 3.14 -11.26 -16.97
N ALA A 297 2.63 -11.02 -15.76
CA ALA A 297 2.93 -11.83 -14.59
C ALA A 297 2.34 -13.24 -14.69
N GLU A 298 1.11 -13.37 -15.20
CA GLU A 298 0.44 -14.65 -15.47
C GLU A 298 1.21 -15.45 -16.51
N ALA A 299 1.61 -14.85 -17.63
CA ALA A 299 2.43 -15.51 -18.65
C ALA A 299 3.77 -16.00 -18.09
N ARG A 300 4.45 -15.18 -17.28
CA ARG A 300 5.71 -15.58 -16.61
C ARG A 300 5.50 -16.67 -15.56
N ALA A 301 4.38 -16.66 -14.85
CA ALA A 301 4.05 -17.70 -13.87
C ALA A 301 3.75 -19.03 -14.56
N ALA A 302 3.00 -19.02 -15.67
CA ALA A 302 2.73 -20.20 -16.47
C ALA A 302 4.02 -20.83 -17.03
N GLU A 303 4.93 -20.01 -17.55
CA GLU A 303 6.22 -20.52 -18.05
C GLU A 303 7.09 -21.11 -16.93
N ARG A 304 7.13 -20.46 -15.76
CA ARG A 304 7.86 -21.02 -14.60
C ARG A 304 7.28 -22.35 -14.15
N ALA A 305 5.94 -22.45 -14.04
CA ALA A 305 5.29 -23.70 -13.67
C ALA A 305 5.58 -24.82 -14.68
N ARG A 306 5.63 -24.50 -15.97
CA ARG A 306 6.01 -25.47 -17.02
C ARG A 306 7.44 -25.97 -16.83
N LEU A 307 8.40 -25.08 -16.59
CA LEU A 307 9.80 -25.45 -16.36
C LEU A 307 9.97 -26.25 -15.07
N GLU A 308 9.25 -25.91 -14.00
CA GLU A 308 9.24 -26.63 -12.74
C GLU A 308 8.69 -28.05 -12.90
N GLU A 309 7.64 -28.26 -13.70
CA GLU A 309 7.09 -29.59 -13.96
C GLU A 309 8.08 -30.46 -14.76
N ILE A 310 8.75 -29.88 -15.77
CA ILE A 310 9.82 -30.57 -16.50
C ILE A 310 10.93 -30.95 -15.53
N HIS A 311 11.40 -30.01 -14.72
CA HIS A 311 12.47 -30.27 -13.74
C HIS A 311 12.07 -31.34 -12.71
N ARG A 312 10.84 -31.30 -12.24
CA ARG A 312 10.28 -32.29 -11.31
C ARG A 312 10.20 -33.68 -11.94
N ALA A 313 9.79 -33.77 -13.19
CA ALA A 313 9.77 -35.04 -13.93
C ALA A 313 11.18 -35.63 -14.05
N GLU A 314 12.19 -34.82 -14.38
CA GLU A 314 13.59 -35.28 -14.43
C GLU A 314 14.12 -35.69 -13.05
N LEU A 315 13.80 -34.95 -11.98
CA LEU A 315 14.17 -35.34 -10.62
C LEU A 315 13.54 -36.68 -10.19
N ASN A 316 12.29 -36.94 -10.58
CA ASN A 316 11.64 -38.22 -10.30
C ASN A 316 12.31 -39.37 -11.06
N ARG A 317 12.71 -39.16 -12.32
CA ARG A 317 13.51 -40.15 -13.07
C ARG A 317 14.85 -40.42 -12.40
N LEU A 318 15.54 -39.38 -11.93
CA LEU A 318 16.80 -39.55 -11.21
C LEU A 318 16.62 -40.38 -9.94
N LYS A 319 15.58 -40.09 -9.13
CA LYS A 319 15.26 -40.88 -7.93
C LYS A 319 15.01 -42.35 -8.25
N GLN A 320 14.30 -42.63 -9.34
CA GLN A 320 14.06 -44.02 -9.77
C GLN A 320 15.37 -44.73 -10.12
N VAL A 321 16.29 -44.05 -10.82
CA VAL A 321 17.61 -44.61 -11.13
C VAL A 321 18.47 -44.79 -9.88
N GLU A 322 18.43 -43.86 -8.92
CA GLU A 322 19.12 -44.01 -7.63
C GLU A 322 18.58 -45.19 -6.83
N GLU A 323 17.27 -45.40 -6.84
CA GLU A 323 16.64 -46.56 -6.21
C GLU A 323 17.12 -47.87 -6.87
N TRP A 324 17.15 -47.93 -8.20
CA TRP A 324 17.72 -49.07 -8.92
C TRP A 324 19.20 -49.29 -8.59
N ALA A 325 20.00 -48.22 -8.52
CA ALA A 325 21.41 -48.33 -8.15
C ALA A 325 21.58 -48.92 -6.72
N SER A 326 20.76 -48.48 -5.77
CA SER A 326 20.77 -49.00 -4.40
C SER A 326 20.32 -50.47 -4.33
N GLN A 327 19.29 -50.84 -5.09
CA GLN A 327 18.83 -52.22 -5.21
C GLN A 327 19.91 -53.13 -5.79
N LEU A 328 20.58 -52.70 -6.87
CA LEU A 328 21.69 -53.41 -7.49
C LEU A 328 22.89 -53.56 -6.53
N GLU A 329 23.25 -52.50 -5.79
CA GLU A 329 24.33 -52.58 -4.80
C GLU A 329 24.01 -53.61 -3.71
N ARG A 330 22.77 -53.61 -3.20
CA ARG A 330 22.31 -54.58 -2.20
C ARG A 330 22.32 -56.00 -2.77
N ALA A 331 21.87 -56.21 -4.00
CA ALA A 331 21.94 -57.51 -4.68
C ALA A 331 23.39 -57.99 -4.78
N ASN A 332 24.33 -57.14 -5.19
CA ASN A 332 25.75 -57.49 -5.28
C ASN A 332 26.36 -57.85 -3.91
N ARG A 333 25.98 -57.14 -2.85
CA ARG A 333 26.39 -57.48 -1.47
C ARG A 333 25.85 -58.86 -1.06
N LEU A 334 24.61 -59.20 -1.42
CA LEU A 334 24.04 -60.53 -1.18
C LEU A 334 24.76 -61.62 -1.99
N ARG A 335 25.11 -61.37 -3.25
CA ARG A 335 25.90 -62.31 -4.08
C ARG A 335 27.29 -62.57 -3.46
N ALA A 336 27.94 -61.53 -2.96
CA ALA A 336 29.21 -61.67 -2.25
C ALA A 336 29.06 -62.50 -0.96
N LEU A 337 28.00 -62.26 -0.18
CA LEU A 337 27.68 -63.07 1.00
C LEU A 337 27.42 -64.54 0.64
N ALA A 338 26.69 -64.80 -0.44
CA ALA A 338 26.40 -66.15 -0.91
C ALA A 338 27.69 -66.91 -1.28
N ALA A 339 28.65 -66.25 -1.93
CA ALA A 339 29.96 -66.84 -2.24
C ALA A 339 30.72 -67.25 -0.97
N GLU A 340 30.64 -66.44 0.09
CA GLU A 340 31.26 -66.75 1.39
C GLU A 340 30.55 -67.90 2.12
N PHE A 341 29.23 -68.00 2.00
CA PHE A 341 28.45 -69.12 2.55
C PHE A 341 28.80 -70.43 1.85
N GLU A 342 28.97 -70.40 0.53
CA GLU A 342 29.36 -71.57 -0.28
C GLU A 342 30.79 -72.01 0.05
N SER A 343 31.75 -71.08 0.09
CA SER A 343 33.16 -71.40 0.35
C SER A 343 33.40 -72.00 1.74
N ARG A 344 32.62 -71.58 2.75
CA ARG A 344 32.70 -72.08 4.12
C ARG A 344 31.66 -73.16 4.46
N ASN A 345 30.86 -73.59 3.48
CA ASN A 345 29.75 -74.53 3.64
C ASN A 345 28.81 -74.17 4.83
N ARG A 346 28.45 -72.89 4.95
CA ARG A 346 27.64 -72.34 6.04
C ARG A 346 26.15 -72.37 5.71
N LYS A 347 25.33 -72.57 6.74
CA LYS A 347 23.86 -72.48 6.70
C LYS A 347 23.35 -71.74 7.95
N SER A 348 22.15 -71.19 7.90
CA SER A 348 21.47 -70.66 9.09
C SER A 348 21.19 -71.77 10.12
N SER A 349 20.90 -71.37 11.36
CA SER A 349 20.61 -72.28 12.48
C SER A 349 19.40 -73.19 12.26
N ASP A 350 18.44 -72.76 11.44
CA ASP A 350 17.27 -73.53 11.01
C ASP A 350 17.47 -74.27 9.67
N GLY A 351 18.63 -74.09 9.03
CA GLY A 351 19.01 -74.72 7.77
C GLY A 351 18.30 -74.20 6.51
N VAL A 352 17.42 -73.20 6.65
CA VAL A 352 16.59 -72.66 5.55
C VAL A 352 17.39 -71.73 4.64
N ILE A 353 18.33 -70.97 5.19
CA ILE A 353 19.15 -70.01 4.45
C ILE A 353 20.50 -70.63 4.14
N ASP A 354 20.72 -70.95 2.86
CA ASP A 354 21.99 -71.39 2.29
C ASP A 354 22.44 -70.45 1.15
N ALA A 355 23.61 -70.73 0.56
CA ALA A 355 24.16 -69.91 -0.53
C ALA A 355 23.21 -69.81 -1.74
N ALA A 356 22.46 -70.86 -2.05
CA ALA A 356 21.52 -70.86 -3.18
C ALA A 356 20.30 -69.98 -2.89
N TRP A 357 19.79 -70.01 -1.66
CA TRP A 357 18.72 -69.11 -1.21
C TRP A 357 19.14 -67.65 -1.28
N ILE A 358 20.35 -67.31 -0.79
CA ILE A 358 20.86 -65.93 -0.82
C ILE A 358 21.05 -65.43 -2.26
N ARG A 359 21.48 -66.30 -3.20
CA ARG A 359 21.57 -65.94 -4.63
C ARG A 359 20.22 -65.58 -5.23
N ARG A 360 19.18 -66.39 -4.99
CA ARG A 360 17.82 -66.05 -5.44
C ARG A 360 17.35 -64.73 -4.84
N ALA A 361 17.63 -64.49 -3.55
CA ALA A 361 17.28 -63.24 -2.88
C ALA A 361 17.95 -62.02 -3.52
N ALA A 362 19.20 -62.19 -3.95
CA ALA A 362 19.93 -61.17 -4.69
C ALA A 362 19.31 -60.91 -6.07
N ASP A 363 18.95 -61.97 -6.81
CA ASP A 363 18.39 -61.85 -8.15
C ASP A 363 16.97 -61.25 -8.13
N TRP A 364 16.17 -61.53 -7.10
CA TRP A 364 14.88 -60.85 -6.91
C TRP A 364 15.03 -59.35 -6.63
N LEU A 365 16.08 -58.95 -5.90
CA LEU A 365 16.33 -57.56 -5.56
C LEU A 365 17.01 -56.78 -6.70
N ASP A 366 17.63 -57.48 -7.66
CA ASP A 366 18.38 -56.85 -8.74
C ASP A 366 17.44 -56.29 -9.82
N PRO A 367 17.39 -54.96 -10.04
CA PRO A 367 16.48 -54.36 -11.03
C PRO A 367 16.85 -54.69 -12.48
N THR A 368 18.00 -55.33 -12.73
CA THR A 368 18.45 -55.77 -14.06
C THR A 368 18.07 -57.21 -14.37
N VAL A 369 17.54 -57.95 -13.39
CA VAL A 369 17.15 -59.35 -13.53
C VAL A 369 15.63 -59.44 -13.46
N ASP A 370 15.00 -60.06 -14.46
CA ASP A 370 13.56 -60.34 -14.40
C ASP A 370 13.34 -61.60 -13.54
N CYS A 371 13.07 -61.40 -12.26
CA CYS A 371 12.86 -62.46 -11.27
C CYS A 371 11.60 -62.14 -10.45
N ARG A 372 10.66 -63.09 -10.37
CA ARG A 372 9.43 -62.90 -9.59
C ARG A 372 9.62 -63.46 -8.18
N TRP A 373 8.89 -62.94 -7.20
CA TRP A 373 8.96 -63.49 -5.83
C TRP A 373 8.62 -64.99 -5.78
N ASP A 374 7.79 -65.49 -6.71
CA ASP A 374 7.49 -66.93 -6.81
C ASP A 374 8.74 -67.79 -7.07
N ASP A 375 9.79 -67.22 -7.67
CA ASP A 375 11.09 -67.87 -7.91
C ASP A 375 11.95 -67.94 -6.63
N MET A 376 11.65 -67.10 -5.62
CA MET A 376 12.29 -67.12 -4.29
C MET A 376 11.84 -68.30 -3.44
N ASP A 377 10.52 -68.53 -3.39
CA ASP A 377 9.89 -69.44 -2.45
C ASP A 377 9.99 -70.92 -2.85
N ASN A 378 10.54 -71.22 -4.04
CA ASN A 378 10.72 -72.59 -4.54
C ASN A 378 9.41 -73.42 -4.48
N VAL A 379 8.25 -72.77 -4.56
CA VAL A 379 6.93 -73.41 -4.38
C VAL A 379 6.59 -74.33 -5.55
N LEU A 380 7.28 -74.18 -6.70
CA LEU A 380 7.08 -75.03 -7.87
C LEU A 380 7.55 -76.49 -7.69
N SER A 381 8.12 -76.88 -6.55
CA SER A 381 8.38 -78.29 -6.22
C SER A 381 7.33 -78.94 -5.30
N ARG A 382 6.45 -78.18 -4.63
CA ARG A 382 5.47 -78.76 -3.67
C ARG A 382 4.03 -78.90 -4.18
N TYR A 383 3.68 -78.28 -5.33
CA TYR A 383 2.31 -78.32 -5.88
C TYR A 383 2.21 -78.95 -7.29
N ARG A 384 3.12 -79.86 -7.67
CA ARG A 384 2.98 -80.73 -8.85
C ARG A 384 2.87 -82.22 -8.48
N ALA A 385 2.10 -82.50 -7.44
CA ALA A 385 1.70 -83.85 -7.08
C ALA A 385 0.25 -83.85 -6.57
N TRP A 386 -0.67 -83.38 -7.40
CA TRP A 386 -2.10 -83.71 -7.37
C TRP A 386 -2.64 -83.70 -8.80
#